data_AF-A0A0L0VU06-F1
#
_entry.id   AF-A0A0L0VU06-F1
#
_cell.length_a   1.000
_cell.length_b   1.000
_cell.length_c   1.000
_cell.angle_alpha   90.00
_cell.angle_beta   90.00
_cell.angle_gamma   90.00
#
_symmetry.space_group_name_H-M   'P 1'
#
loop_
_entity.id
_entity.type
_entity.pdbx_description
1 polymer ?
#
loop_
_entity_poly.entity_id
_entity_poly.type
_entity_poly.pdbx_seq_one_letter_code
_entity_poly.pdbx_strand_id
1 'polypeptide(L)'
;MADFPTGWFFIKSVSSKKVIQPLGGSFEPTRLVVVDQKFGQEATAQLWKYENGYLVNKLTNLCLDYEHGNFKRLGDIHVCQWHRKVGKDAHNQKWLYRTNNLIASNDDIARVLDIKGASTHAGSEVLLKKLETIKGIHPANQRWLLELIDQDGLPDSLSTYQGDQITGGYAAPVEHINPWATLDNDVDSDNQPGNAQSNYY
;
A
#
# COMPACT_ATOMS: atom_id res chain seq x y z
N MET A 1 -4.44 -0.09 23.53
CA MET A 1 -3.38 -0.01 22.50
C MET A 1 -3.88 -0.81 21.30
N ALA A 2 -3.57 -0.42 20.07
CA ALA A 2 -3.88 -1.26 18.90
C ALA A 2 -2.60 -2.00 18.52
N ASP A 3 -2.72 -3.26 18.14
CA ASP A 3 -1.56 -4.07 17.78
C ASP A 3 -1.41 -4.15 16.26
N PHE A 4 -0.17 -4.31 15.79
CA PHE A 4 0.05 -4.72 14.41
C PHE A 4 -0.54 -6.11 14.19
N PRO A 5 -1.15 -6.37 13.02
CA PRO A 5 -1.70 -7.68 12.73
C PRO A 5 -0.58 -8.71 12.50
N THR A 6 -0.91 -9.97 12.73
CA THR A 6 -0.04 -11.09 12.39
C THR A 6 -0.14 -11.38 10.89
N GLY A 7 0.99 -11.44 10.19
CA GLY A 7 1.04 -11.75 8.76
C GLY A 7 1.55 -10.59 7.90
N TRP A 8 1.38 -10.73 6.59
CA TRP A 8 1.73 -9.70 5.62
C TRP A 8 0.56 -8.75 5.40
N PHE A 9 0.85 -7.46 5.31
CA PHE A 9 -0.16 -6.43 5.11
C PHE A 9 0.37 -5.28 4.26
N PHE A 10 -0.54 -4.55 3.64
CA PHE A 10 -0.28 -3.23 3.10
C PHE A 10 -0.39 -2.18 4.21
N ILE A 11 0.47 -1.16 4.15
CA ILE A 11 0.32 0.07 4.94
C ILE A 11 -0.36 1.11 4.06
N LYS A 12 -1.69 1.20 4.13
CA LYS A 12 -2.53 2.03 3.26
C LYS A 12 -2.86 3.37 3.90
N SER A 13 -2.59 4.46 3.19
CA SER A 13 -2.95 5.80 3.61
C SER A 13 -4.46 5.99 3.68
N VAL A 14 -4.94 6.59 4.77
CA VAL A 14 -6.33 7.00 4.89
C VAL A 14 -6.68 8.12 3.92
N SER A 15 -5.75 9.07 3.67
CA SER A 15 -6.00 10.25 2.82
C SER A 15 -5.94 9.95 1.33
N SER A 16 -4.93 9.21 0.88
CA SER A 16 -4.68 9.01 -0.57
C SER A 16 -5.12 7.64 -1.08
N LYS A 17 -5.45 6.70 -0.19
CA LYS A 17 -5.73 5.28 -0.49
C LYS A 17 -4.56 4.51 -1.11
N LYS A 18 -3.39 5.15 -1.20
CA LYS A 18 -2.13 4.58 -1.69
C LYS A 18 -1.40 3.83 -0.59
N VAL A 19 -0.47 2.96 -0.97
CA VAL A 19 0.29 2.11 -0.04
C VAL A 19 1.77 2.50 0.01
N ILE A 20 2.43 2.22 1.13
CA ILE A 20 3.87 2.50 1.30
C ILE A 20 4.72 1.48 0.53
N GLN A 21 5.66 1.99 -0.26
CA GLN A 21 6.65 1.21 -0.99
C GLN A 21 8.03 1.90 -0.93
N PRO A 22 9.15 1.16 -0.98
CA PRO A 22 10.44 1.74 -1.34
C PRO A 22 10.39 2.50 -2.66
N LEU A 23 11.08 3.64 -2.75
CA LEU A 23 11.17 4.43 -3.99
C LEU A 23 11.68 3.54 -5.14
N GLY A 24 10.93 3.52 -6.24
CA GLY A 24 11.21 2.69 -7.40
C GLY A 24 11.09 1.17 -7.17
N GLY A 25 10.61 0.73 -6.00
CA GLY A 25 10.63 -0.69 -5.63
C GLY A 25 12.04 -1.24 -5.43
N SER A 26 12.98 -0.36 -5.05
CA SER A 26 14.40 -0.71 -4.91
C SER A 26 14.63 -1.87 -3.93
N PHE A 27 15.62 -2.71 -4.25
CA PHE A 27 16.17 -3.72 -3.33
C PHE A 27 17.16 -3.13 -2.33
N GLU A 28 17.65 -1.91 -2.59
CA GLU A 28 18.62 -1.20 -1.78
C GLU A 28 17.95 -0.26 -0.75
N PRO A 29 18.68 0.15 0.30
CA PRO A 29 18.22 1.20 1.19
C PRO A 29 17.81 2.45 0.45
N THR A 30 16.55 2.87 0.62
CA THR A 30 15.98 4.02 -0.08
C THR A 30 14.81 4.59 0.70
N ARG A 31 14.43 5.83 0.39
CA ARG A 31 13.27 6.50 0.97
C ARG A 31 11.97 5.78 0.61
N LEU A 32 10.99 5.92 1.47
CA LEU A 32 9.65 5.39 1.24
C LEU A 32 8.74 6.44 0.62
N VAL A 33 7.88 5.98 -0.27
CA VAL A 33 6.88 6.78 -0.97
C VAL A 33 5.52 6.09 -0.90
N VAL A 34 4.45 6.84 -1.12
CA VAL A 34 3.12 6.26 -1.37
C VAL A 34 2.91 6.03 -2.86
N VAL A 35 2.37 4.87 -3.23
CA VAL A 35 2.10 4.47 -4.63
C VAL A 35 0.77 3.74 -4.75
N ASP A 36 0.26 3.58 -5.97
CA ASP A 36 -0.92 2.76 -6.21
C ASP A 36 -0.69 1.31 -5.78
N GLN A 37 -1.71 0.73 -5.15
CA GLN A 37 -1.67 -0.63 -4.65
C GLN A 37 -1.67 -1.63 -5.80
N LYS A 38 -0.75 -2.58 -5.74
CA LYS A 38 -0.63 -3.72 -6.63
C LYS A 38 -1.09 -4.98 -5.91
N PHE A 39 -1.35 -6.03 -6.67
CA PHE A 39 -1.83 -7.32 -6.16
C PHE A 39 -0.97 -8.47 -6.68
N GLY A 40 -1.08 -9.64 -6.03
CA GLY A 40 -0.33 -10.83 -6.40
C GLY A 40 1.19 -10.65 -6.29
N GLN A 41 1.94 -11.18 -7.27
CA GLN A 41 3.41 -11.19 -7.22
C GLN A 41 4.03 -9.78 -7.27
N GLU A 42 3.37 -8.83 -7.93
CA GLU A 42 3.86 -7.46 -8.06
C GLU A 42 3.72 -6.64 -6.76
N ALA A 43 2.95 -7.14 -5.80
CA ALA A 43 2.71 -6.47 -4.51
C ALA A 43 3.87 -6.63 -3.52
N THR A 44 4.86 -7.49 -3.79
CA THR A 44 5.90 -7.85 -2.82
C THR A 44 6.67 -6.64 -2.25
N ALA A 45 6.94 -5.61 -3.05
CA ALA A 45 7.59 -4.37 -2.58
C ALA A 45 6.69 -3.53 -1.65
N GLN A 46 5.38 -3.75 -1.67
CA GLN A 46 4.37 -2.98 -0.93
C GLN A 46 3.88 -3.69 0.34
N LEU A 47 4.34 -4.93 0.54
CA LEU A 47 3.95 -5.77 1.67
C LEU A 47 4.95 -5.67 2.80
N TRP A 48 4.41 -5.53 4.00
CA TRP A 48 5.15 -5.37 5.24
C TRP A 48 4.65 -6.40 6.26
N LYS A 49 5.53 -6.83 7.16
CA LYS A 49 5.15 -7.60 8.35
C LYS A 49 5.74 -6.96 9.59
N TYR A 50 5.03 -7.09 10.70
CA TYR A 50 5.54 -6.68 11.99
C TYR A 50 6.16 -7.87 12.72
N GLU A 51 7.44 -7.75 13.11
CA GLU A 51 8.16 -8.78 13.86
C GLU A 51 9.09 -8.12 14.88
N ASN A 52 8.90 -8.42 16.17
CA ASN A 52 9.77 -7.97 17.26
C ASN A 52 10.07 -6.45 17.26
N GLY A 53 9.05 -5.63 16.97
CA GLY A 53 9.19 -4.17 16.89
C GLY A 53 9.57 -3.63 15.51
N TYR A 54 9.99 -4.48 14.58
CA TYR A 54 10.37 -4.06 13.23
C TYR A 54 9.20 -4.18 12.26
N LEU A 55 9.10 -3.25 11.32
CA LEU A 55 8.30 -3.41 10.10
C LEU A 55 9.23 -3.84 8.97
N VAL A 56 9.10 -5.09 8.52
CA VAL A 56 9.99 -5.73 7.55
C VAL A 56 9.31 -5.80 6.19
N ASN A 57 9.99 -5.33 5.14
CA ASN A 57 9.49 -5.40 3.77
C ASN A 57 9.61 -6.83 3.21
N LYS A 58 8.57 -7.31 2.51
CA LYS A 58 8.53 -8.69 1.96
C LYS A 58 9.55 -8.92 0.86
N LEU A 59 9.75 -7.95 -0.02
CA LEU A 59 10.67 -8.08 -1.15
C LEU A 59 12.13 -8.07 -0.72
N THR A 60 12.49 -7.17 0.21
CA THR A 60 13.89 -6.85 0.49
C THR A 60 14.41 -7.39 1.83
N ASN A 61 13.52 -7.79 2.74
CA ASN A 61 13.83 -8.07 4.15
C ASN A 61 14.46 -6.87 4.91
N LEU A 62 14.47 -5.67 4.33
CA LEU A 62 14.90 -4.45 4.99
C LEU A 62 13.80 -3.95 5.93
N CYS A 63 14.20 -3.18 6.94
CA CYS A 63 13.31 -2.65 7.97
C CYS A 63 12.94 -1.20 7.68
N LEU A 64 11.71 -0.81 8.00
CA LEU A 64 11.28 0.58 8.03
C LEU A 64 12.10 1.33 9.10
N ASP A 65 12.69 2.44 8.70
CA ASP A 65 13.69 3.22 9.43
C ASP A 65 13.40 4.71 9.22
N TYR A 66 13.78 5.56 10.17
CA TYR A 66 13.85 7.00 9.92
C TYR A 66 15.30 7.49 9.92
N GLU A 67 15.65 8.29 8.91
CA GLU A 67 17.03 8.64 8.58
C GLU A 67 17.79 9.25 9.78
N HIS A 68 19.05 8.82 9.91
CA HIS A 68 20.03 9.29 10.91
C HIS A 68 19.71 8.99 12.38
N GLY A 69 18.60 8.32 12.70
CA GLY A 69 18.24 8.00 14.09
C GLY A 69 18.09 9.24 14.98
N ASN A 70 17.79 10.40 14.39
CA ASN A 70 17.61 11.63 15.15
C ASN A 70 16.26 12.29 14.82
N PHE A 71 15.24 11.98 15.63
CA PHE A 71 13.90 12.57 15.49
C PHE A 71 13.81 14.04 15.95
N LYS A 72 14.90 14.61 16.50
CA LYS A 72 14.98 16.01 16.96
C LYS A 72 15.64 16.94 15.94
N ARG A 73 16.09 16.42 14.80
CA ARG A 73 16.71 17.24 13.75
C ARG A 73 15.73 18.29 13.21
N LEU A 74 16.29 19.40 12.73
CA LEU A 74 15.54 20.41 12.00
C LEU A 74 15.25 19.93 10.57
N GLY A 75 14.12 20.36 10.03
CA GLY A 75 13.68 20.02 8.67
C GLY A 75 12.98 18.66 8.56
N ASP A 76 12.79 18.21 7.32
CA ASP A 76 12.16 16.93 7.02
C ASP A 76 13.01 15.76 7.55
N ILE A 77 12.35 14.82 8.22
CA ILE A 77 12.93 13.55 8.65
C ILE A 77 12.35 12.48 7.73
N HIS A 78 13.13 12.04 6.75
CA HIS A 78 12.65 11.05 5.79
C HIS A 78 12.58 9.67 6.43
N VAL A 79 11.58 8.90 5.99
CA VAL A 79 11.43 7.49 6.31
C VAL A 79 11.99 6.70 5.14
N CYS A 80 12.76 5.65 5.44
CA CYS A 80 13.42 4.80 4.48
C CYS A 80 13.25 3.32 4.85
N GLN A 81 13.68 2.45 3.95
CA GLN A 81 14.06 1.09 4.33
C GLN A 81 15.57 1.02 4.57
N TRP A 82 16.00 0.26 5.56
CA TRP A 82 17.41 0.07 5.89
C TRP A 82 17.69 -1.34 6.42
N HIS A 83 18.96 -1.75 6.39
CA HIS A 83 19.42 -2.99 7.00
C HIS A 83 18.99 -3.09 8.46
N ARG A 84 18.52 -4.26 8.89
CA ARG A 84 18.08 -4.47 10.27
C ARG A 84 19.22 -4.18 11.25
N LYS A 85 18.98 -3.27 12.17
CA LYS A 85 19.86 -2.93 13.29
C LYS A 85 19.47 -3.72 14.53
N VAL A 86 20.40 -3.88 15.47
CA VAL A 86 20.21 -4.65 16.72
C VAL A 86 20.61 -3.83 17.94
N GLY A 87 20.14 -4.25 19.12
CA GLY A 87 20.47 -3.58 20.38
C GLY A 87 20.04 -2.11 20.39
N LYS A 88 20.89 -1.25 20.95
CA LYS A 88 20.64 0.19 21.08
C LYS A 88 20.50 0.91 19.73
N ASP A 89 21.16 0.43 18.69
CA ASP A 89 21.16 1.07 17.37
C ASP A 89 19.85 0.82 16.61
N ALA A 90 19.04 -0.14 17.06
CA ALA A 90 17.77 -0.49 16.44
C ALA A 90 16.64 0.50 16.75
N HIS A 91 16.86 1.46 17.64
CA HIS A 91 15.82 2.32 18.19
C HIS A 91 14.98 3.03 17.10
N ASN A 92 15.64 3.47 16.02
CA ASN A 92 14.99 4.14 14.89
C ASN A 92 14.29 3.21 13.88
N GLN A 93 14.26 1.91 14.17
CA GLN A 93 13.54 0.87 13.42
C GLN A 93 12.45 0.21 14.26
N LYS A 94 12.15 0.78 15.44
CA LYS A 94 11.11 0.30 16.34
C LYS A 94 9.85 1.14 16.19
N TRP A 95 8.74 0.46 15.93
CA TRP A 95 7.47 1.09 15.60
C TRP A 95 6.36 0.58 16.50
N LEU A 96 5.42 1.47 16.79
CA LEU A 96 4.20 1.18 17.53
C LEU A 96 3.00 1.51 16.64
N TYR A 97 2.04 0.60 16.60
CA TYR A 97 0.72 0.93 16.07
C TYR A 97 -0.15 1.43 17.23
N ARG A 98 -1.02 2.39 16.96
CA ARG A 98 -1.89 2.99 17.97
C ARG A 98 -3.31 3.04 17.49
N THR A 99 -4.21 3.19 18.46
CA THR A 99 -5.58 3.59 18.19
C THR A 99 -5.60 4.85 17.32
N ASN A 100 -6.62 4.99 16.48
CA ASN A 100 -6.73 6.03 15.44
C ASN A 100 -5.84 5.86 14.21
N ASN A 101 -5.30 4.67 13.97
CA ASN A 101 -4.56 4.31 12.76
C ASN A 101 -3.22 5.04 12.65
N LEU A 102 -2.46 5.16 13.75
CA LEU A 102 -1.21 5.90 13.76
C LEU A 102 -0.05 4.92 13.88
N ILE A 103 0.94 5.04 12.98
CA ILE A 103 2.23 4.36 13.11
C ILE A 103 3.21 5.36 13.72
N ALA A 104 3.62 5.09 14.95
CA ALA A 104 4.46 5.98 15.76
C ALA A 104 5.85 5.38 15.97
N SER A 105 6.85 6.25 16.12
CA SER A 105 8.19 5.85 16.58
C SER A 105 8.11 5.34 18.02
N ASN A 106 8.89 4.31 18.33
CA ASN A 106 9.06 3.85 19.71
C ASN A 106 9.89 4.82 20.57
N ASP A 107 10.74 5.67 19.96
CA ASP A 107 11.53 6.66 20.71
C ASP A 107 10.68 7.82 21.23
N ASP A 108 9.64 8.19 20.48
CA ASP A 108 8.72 9.25 20.82
C ASP A 108 7.38 9.00 20.13
N ILE A 109 6.36 8.66 20.91
CA ILE A 109 5.02 8.37 20.41
C ILE A 109 4.33 9.60 19.78
N ALA A 110 4.84 10.80 20.02
CA ALA A 110 4.39 12.01 19.33
C ALA A 110 5.06 12.19 17.96
N ARG A 111 5.86 11.22 17.50
CA ARG A 111 6.43 11.18 16.15
C ARG A 111 5.77 10.07 15.34
N VAL A 112 5.09 10.44 14.26
CA VAL A 112 4.26 9.54 13.45
C VAL A 112 4.59 9.64 11.96
N LEU A 113 4.27 8.58 11.22
CA LEU A 113 4.37 8.59 9.76
C LEU A 113 3.37 9.58 9.14
N ASP A 114 3.86 10.37 8.19
CA ASP A 114 3.14 11.47 7.55
C ASP A 114 3.46 11.52 6.05
N ILE A 115 2.46 11.76 5.20
CA ILE A 115 2.72 12.02 3.77
C ILE A 115 3.14 13.47 3.58
N LYS A 116 4.31 13.68 2.97
CA LYS A 116 4.86 15.01 2.69
C LYS A 116 3.84 15.91 2.00
N GLY A 117 3.63 17.09 2.59
CA GLY A 117 2.68 18.09 2.11
C GLY A 117 1.22 17.65 2.10
N ALA A 118 0.86 16.58 2.82
CA ALA A 118 -0.46 15.94 2.73
C ALA A 118 -0.86 15.56 1.29
N SER A 119 0.14 15.36 0.41
CA SER A 119 -0.08 15.06 -1.01
C SER A 119 -0.81 13.73 -1.19
N THR A 120 -1.67 13.69 -2.21
CA THR A 120 -2.35 12.46 -2.64
C THR A 120 -1.70 11.82 -3.86
N HIS A 121 -0.63 12.40 -4.40
CA HIS A 121 0.04 11.89 -5.61
C HIS A 121 0.91 10.66 -5.32
N ALA A 122 0.95 9.74 -6.27
CA ALA A 122 1.91 8.64 -6.25
C ALA A 122 3.35 9.19 -6.32
N GLY A 123 4.28 8.56 -5.61
CA GLY A 123 5.66 9.04 -5.46
C GLY A 123 5.86 10.07 -4.34
N SER A 124 4.81 10.50 -3.65
CA SER A 124 4.96 11.42 -2.50
C SER A 124 5.72 10.74 -1.37
N GLU A 125 6.76 11.42 -0.85
CA GLU A 125 7.60 10.88 0.22
C GLU A 125 6.84 10.72 1.55
N VAL A 126 7.22 9.70 2.31
CA VAL A 126 6.81 9.50 3.69
C VAL A 126 7.86 10.10 4.64
N LEU A 127 7.38 10.86 5.61
CA LEU A 127 8.18 11.55 6.61
C LEU A 127 7.81 11.07 8.02
N LEU A 128 8.74 11.23 8.95
CA LEU A 128 8.46 11.19 10.38
C LEU A 128 8.18 12.63 10.86
N LYS A 129 6.95 12.90 11.29
CA LYS A 129 6.54 14.23 11.75
C LYS A 129 5.98 14.22 13.16
N LYS A 130 5.89 15.41 13.74
CA LYS A 130 5.13 15.59 14.99
C LYS A 130 3.66 15.24 14.72
N LEU A 131 3.06 14.50 15.63
CA LEU A 131 1.64 14.23 15.63
C LEU A 131 0.87 15.54 15.72
N GLU A 132 -0.04 15.72 14.78
CA GLU A 132 -0.92 16.87 14.71
C GLU A 132 -2.33 16.50 15.17
N THR A 133 -3.01 17.49 15.74
CA THR A 133 -4.41 17.37 16.17
C THR A 133 -5.13 18.65 15.81
N ILE A 134 -6.12 18.55 14.91
CA ILE A 134 -6.94 19.68 14.46
C ILE A 134 -8.35 19.43 14.96
N LYS A 135 -8.85 20.29 15.84
CA LYS A 135 -10.20 20.16 16.46
C LYS A 135 -10.45 18.76 17.07
N GLY A 136 -9.44 18.20 17.74
CA GLY A 136 -9.51 16.88 18.38
C GLY A 136 -9.33 15.69 17.44
N ILE A 137 -9.06 15.91 16.15
CA ILE A 137 -8.92 14.85 15.14
C ILE A 137 -7.50 14.86 14.56
N HIS A 138 -6.90 13.69 14.40
CA HIS A 138 -5.61 13.54 13.72
C HIS A 138 -5.79 13.64 12.20
N PRO A 139 -4.92 14.39 11.49
CA PRO A 139 -5.00 14.54 10.03
C PRO A 139 -4.96 13.21 9.29
N ALA A 140 -5.72 13.10 8.20
CA ALA A 140 -5.82 11.86 7.42
C ALA A 140 -4.48 11.43 6.79
N ASN A 141 -3.58 12.37 6.48
CA ASN A 141 -2.23 12.12 5.97
C ASN A 141 -1.27 11.55 7.03
N GLN A 142 -1.67 11.50 8.31
CA GLN A 142 -0.94 10.83 9.38
C GLN A 142 -1.54 9.46 9.75
N ARG A 143 -2.62 9.06 9.09
CA ARG A 143 -3.39 7.86 9.43
C ARG A 143 -3.22 6.76 8.39
N TRP A 144 -3.02 5.53 8.86
CA TRP A 144 -2.61 4.36 8.08
C TRP A 144 -3.41 3.13 8.47
N LEU A 145 -4.15 2.58 7.52
CA LEU A 145 -4.82 1.29 7.65
C LEU A 145 -3.82 0.16 7.39
N LEU A 146 -3.94 -0.91 8.16
CA LEU A 146 -3.16 -2.14 7.99
C LEU A 146 -4.08 -3.16 7.33
N GLU A 147 -3.90 -3.38 6.03
CA GLU A 147 -4.77 -4.24 5.21
C GLU A 147 -4.07 -5.58 5.01
N LEU A 148 -4.53 -6.60 5.73
CA LEU A 148 -4.03 -7.97 5.64
C LEU A 148 -4.27 -8.56 4.25
N ILE A 149 -3.37 -9.46 3.85
CA ILE A 149 -3.55 -10.28 2.66
C ILE A 149 -3.85 -11.73 3.05
N ASP A 150 -4.63 -12.38 2.19
CA ASP A 150 -4.85 -13.82 2.21
C ASP A 150 -3.65 -14.60 1.62
N GLN A 151 -3.79 -15.93 1.52
CA GLN A 151 -2.74 -16.80 1.00
C GLN A 151 -2.38 -16.53 -0.46
N ASP A 152 -3.33 -16.00 -1.24
CA ASP A 152 -3.18 -15.70 -2.67
C ASP A 152 -2.60 -14.29 -2.89
N GLY A 153 -2.38 -13.53 -1.82
CA GLY A 153 -1.83 -12.18 -1.85
C GLY A 153 -2.87 -11.12 -2.24
N LEU A 154 -4.16 -11.45 -2.11
CA LEU A 154 -5.26 -10.51 -2.22
C LEU A 154 -5.59 -9.94 -0.84
N PRO A 155 -6.06 -8.70 -0.72
CA PRO A 155 -6.61 -8.19 0.52
C PRO A 155 -7.73 -9.08 1.03
N ASP A 156 -7.84 -9.26 2.35
CA ASP A 156 -8.96 -10.01 2.96
C ASP A 156 -10.33 -9.49 2.49
N SER A 157 -10.46 -8.17 2.24
CA SER A 157 -11.70 -7.57 1.73
C SER A 157 -12.05 -7.96 0.29
N LEU A 158 -11.11 -8.51 -0.47
CA LEU A 158 -11.30 -9.01 -1.84
C LEU A 158 -11.26 -10.54 -1.92
N SER A 159 -10.90 -11.21 -0.81
CA SER A 159 -10.75 -12.68 -0.71
C SER A 159 -12.08 -13.45 -0.73
N THR A 160 -13.21 -12.81 -0.39
CA THR A 160 -14.53 -13.46 -0.26
C THR A 160 -15.22 -13.83 -1.58
N TYR A 161 -14.47 -14.14 -2.63
CA TYR A 161 -14.98 -14.79 -3.85
C TYR A 161 -14.34 -16.17 -4.06
N GLN A 162 -14.17 -16.94 -2.99
CA GLN A 162 -14.01 -18.40 -3.08
C GLN A 162 -15.32 -19.07 -2.67
N GLY A 163 -15.95 -19.71 -3.66
CA GLY A 163 -17.31 -20.22 -3.59
C GLY A 163 -17.54 -21.23 -2.48
N ASP A 164 -18.74 -21.16 -1.91
CA ASP A 164 -19.31 -22.26 -1.14
C ASP A 164 -19.24 -23.55 -1.99
N GLN A 165 -18.43 -24.51 -1.55
CA GLN A 165 -18.65 -25.90 -1.96
C GLN A 165 -19.91 -26.39 -1.26
N ILE A 166 -21.05 -26.15 -1.91
CA ILE A 166 -22.28 -26.91 -1.64
C ILE A 166 -22.25 -28.10 -2.59
N THR A 167 -22.12 -29.29 -2.01
CA THR A 167 -22.43 -30.56 -2.68
C THR A 167 -23.83 -30.53 -3.28
N GLY A 168 -23.90 -30.63 -4.61
CA GLY A 168 -25.08 -31.13 -5.32
C GLY A 168 -25.85 -30.10 -6.16
N GLY A 169 -25.84 -30.31 -7.48
CA GLY A 169 -26.85 -29.77 -8.40
C GLY A 169 -26.38 -28.59 -9.24
N TYR A 170 -26.08 -28.85 -10.52
CA TYR A 170 -25.83 -27.82 -11.52
C TYR A 170 -27.07 -26.93 -11.70
N ALA A 171 -26.91 -25.62 -11.50
CA ALA A 171 -27.74 -24.60 -12.12
C ALA A 171 -26.81 -23.50 -12.64
N ALA A 172 -26.96 -23.12 -13.91
CA ALA A 172 -26.10 -22.16 -14.59
C ALA A 172 -26.09 -20.80 -13.85
N PRO A 173 -24.94 -20.09 -13.74
CA PRO A 173 -24.92 -18.76 -13.14
C PRO A 173 -25.69 -17.77 -14.02
N VAL A 174 -26.59 -17.04 -13.38
CA VAL A 174 -27.27 -15.87 -13.95
C VAL A 174 -26.22 -14.81 -14.26
N GLU A 175 -26.19 -14.34 -15.51
CA GLU A 175 -25.32 -13.26 -15.95
C GLU A 175 -25.63 -11.98 -15.16
N HIS A 176 -24.72 -11.60 -14.25
CA HIS A 176 -24.76 -10.27 -13.64
C HIS A 176 -24.14 -9.27 -14.62
N ILE A 177 -25.01 -8.57 -15.32
CA ILE A 177 -24.68 -7.45 -16.21
C ILE A 177 -23.88 -6.39 -15.44
N ASN A 178 -22.69 -6.06 -15.93
CA ASN A 178 -21.85 -4.99 -15.41
C ASN A 178 -22.53 -3.62 -15.63
N PRO A 179 -22.83 -2.83 -14.58
CA PRO A 179 -23.54 -1.55 -14.69
C PRO A 179 -22.75 -0.41 -15.34
N TRP A 180 -21.53 -0.67 -15.85
CA TRP A 180 -20.74 0.28 -16.64
C TRP A 180 -20.52 -0.13 -18.10
N ALA A 181 -21.21 -1.16 -18.60
CA ALA A 181 -21.03 -1.66 -19.97
C ALA A 181 -21.84 -0.93 -21.07
N THR A 182 -22.57 0.14 -20.75
CA THR A 182 -23.28 0.95 -21.75
C THR A 182 -22.85 2.41 -21.70
N LEU A 183 -21.67 2.65 -22.24
CA LEU A 183 -21.39 3.88 -23.00
C LEU A 183 -20.93 3.41 -24.38
N ASP A 184 -21.90 3.01 -25.21
CA ASP A 184 -21.72 2.85 -26.65
C ASP A 184 -21.16 4.18 -27.20
N ASN A 185 -20.01 4.16 -27.88
CA ASN A 185 -19.91 3.84 -29.30
C ASN A 185 -21.01 4.51 -30.11
N ASP A 186 -20.79 5.79 -30.40
CA ASP A 186 -21.29 6.38 -31.62
C ASP A 186 -20.09 6.89 -32.43
N VAL A 187 -19.98 6.34 -33.64
CA VAL A 187 -19.22 6.82 -34.80
C VAL A 187 -17.70 6.60 -34.78
N ASP A 188 -17.23 5.54 -35.45
CA ASP A 188 -16.65 5.77 -36.78
C ASP A 188 -16.61 4.50 -37.64
N SER A 189 -17.04 4.68 -38.88
CA SER A 189 -17.20 3.68 -39.93
C SER A 189 -15.85 3.32 -40.58
N ASP A 190 -15.71 2.03 -40.86
CA ASP A 190 -15.02 1.41 -42.00
C ASP A 190 -13.79 2.10 -42.61
N ASN A 191 -12.62 1.47 -42.46
CA ASN A 191 -11.65 1.43 -43.54
C ASN A 191 -10.78 0.15 -43.50
N GLN A 192 -11.18 -0.87 -44.26
CA GLN A 192 -10.30 -1.97 -44.68
C GLN A 192 -9.59 -1.61 -45.99
N PRO A 193 -8.32 -2.02 -46.17
CA PRO A 193 -7.79 -2.24 -47.51
C PRO A 193 -7.51 -3.75 -47.73
N GLY A 194 -7.95 -4.30 -48.86
CA GLY A 194 -7.72 -5.72 -49.18
C GLY A 194 -8.16 -6.18 -50.57
N ASN A 195 -7.43 -5.72 -51.59
CA ASN A 195 -7.10 -6.36 -52.87
C ASN A 195 -8.17 -6.88 -53.87
N ALA A 196 -8.13 -6.26 -55.06
CA ALA A 196 -8.24 -6.76 -56.44
C ALA A 196 -8.16 -8.30 -56.66
N GLN A 197 -8.75 -8.95 -57.67
CA GLN A 197 -9.23 -8.48 -58.98
C GLN A 197 -10.14 -9.54 -59.65
N SER A 198 -10.98 -9.03 -60.54
CA SER A 198 -11.88 -9.62 -61.55
C SER A 198 -11.46 -10.91 -62.26
N ASN A 199 -12.47 -11.71 -62.66
CA ASN A 199 -12.71 -11.94 -64.09
C ASN A 199 -14.19 -12.21 -64.40
N TYR A 200 -14.65 -11.59 -65.49
CA TYR A 200 -15.98 -11.69 -66.09
C TYR A 200 -16.04 -12.84 -67.11
N TYR A 201 -17.28 -13.34 -67.28
CA TYR A 201 -17.82 -14.30 -68.26
C TYR A 201 -17.63 -15.79 -67.97
#